data_AF-K2AGE4-F1
#
_entry.id   AF-K2AGE4-F1
#
_cell.length_a   1.000
_cell.length_b   1.000
_cell.length_c   1.000
_cell.angle_alpha   90.00
_cell.angle_beta   90.00
_cell.angle_gamma   90.00
#
_symmetry.space_group_name_H-M   'P 1'
#
loop_
_entity.id
_entity.type
_entity.pdbx_description
1 polymer ?
#
loop_
_entity_poly.entity_id
_entity_poly.type
_entity_poly.pdbx_seq_one_letter_code
_entity_poly.pdbx_strand_id
1 'polypeptide(L)'
;APPRDWGVRLPDLLSRLQAASIAQLHAPDDALLSAVLIKLFADRQIAVPPNLIPYLVQRMDRSFAAAHDLVATLDAHALQRGRPVTRALAAELLDFAAPE
;
A
#
# COMPACT_ATOMS: atom_id res chain seq x y z
N ALA A 1 -4.42 -2.67 -20.41
CA ALA A 1 -4.82 -3.20 -21.72
C ALA A 1 -5.27 -4.66 -21.56
N PRO A 2 -6.31 -5.12 -22.26
CA PRO A 2 -6.77 -6.50 -22.17
C PRO A 2 -5.68 -7.47 -22.66
N PRO A 3 -5.65 -8.75 -22.21
CA PRO A 3 -4.57 -9.70 -22.53
C PRO A 3 -4.27 -9.89 -24.02
N ARG A 4 -5.28 -9.73 -24.89
CA ARG A 4 -5.11 -9.80 -26.35
C ARG A 4 -4.13 -8.76 -26.93
N ASP A 5 -3.94 -7.64 -26.24
CA ASP A 5 -3.13 -6.52 -26.72
C ASP A 5 -1.68 -6.56 -26.19
N TRP A 6 -1.28 -7.62 -25.46
CA TRP A 6 0.06 -7.75 -24.88
C TRP A 6 1.15 -8.16 -25.88
N GLY A 7 0.82 -8.24 -27.18
CA GLY A 7 1.78 -8.60 -28.22
C GLY A 7 2.18 -10.08 -28.24
N VAL A 8 1.33 -10.97 -27.70
CA VAL A 8 1.54 -12.42 -27.70
C VAL A 8 1.48 -12.95 -29.13
N ARG A 9 2.56 -13.61 -29.58
CA ARG A 9 2.69 -14.11 -30.96
C ARG A 9 2.31 -15.58 -31.14
N LEU A 10 2.28 -16.36 -30.07
CA LEU A 10 1.95 -17.78 -30.12
C LEU A 10 0.42 -17.96 -30.22
N PRO A 11 -0.12 -18.51 -31.34
CA PRO A 11 -1.56 -18.51 -31.57
C PRO A 11 -2.39 -19.28 -30.52
N ASP A 12 -1.90 -20.45 -30.07
CA ASP A 12 -2.62 -21.24 -29.05
C ASP A 12 -2.71 -20.49 -27.71
N LEU A 13 -1.63 -19.83 -27.30
CA LEU A 13 -1.63 -19.01 -26.09
C LEU A 13 -2.57 -17.82 -26.21
N LEU A 14 -2.58 -17.14 -27.37
CA LEU A 14 -3.48 -16.02 -27.61
C LEU A 14 -4.94 -16.45 -27.51
N SER A 15 -5.31 -17.58 -28.12
CA SER A 15 -6.66 -18.14 -28.03
C SER A 15 -7.05 -18.46 -26.58
N ARG A 16 -6.15 -19.09 -25.81
CA ARG A 16 -6.38 -19.38 -24.38
C ARG A 16 -6.59 -18.11 -23.53
N LEU A 17 -5.77 -17.08 -23.76
CA LEU A 17 -5.91 -15.79 -23.06
C LEU A 17 -7.21 -15.07 -23.43
N GLN A 18 -7.68 -15.20 -24.66
CA GLN A 18 -8.96 -14.64 -25.11
C GLN A 18 -10.17 -15.38 -24.56
N ALA A 19 -10.04 -16.69 -24.32
CA ALA A 19 -11.10 -17.52 -23.75
C ALA A 19 -11.22 -17.39 -22.22
N ALA A 20 -10.18 -16.89 -21.54
CA ALA A 20 -10.15 -16.76 -20.09
C ALA A 20 -10.98 -15.55 -19.59
N SER A 21 -11.57 -15.68 -18.40
CA SER A 21 -12.24 -14.57 -17.72
C SER A 21 -11.25 -13.48 -17.34
N ILE A 22 -11.58 -12.23 -17.67
CA ILE A 22 -10.73 -11.06 -17.39
C ILE A 22 -11.29 -10.34 -16.17
N ALA A 23 -10.47 -10.23 -15.12
CA ALA A 23 -10.69 -9.32 -14.01
C ALA A 23 -9.63 -8.21 -14.07
N GLN A 24 -10.07 -6.96 -14.02
CA GLN A 24 -9.17 -5.81 -14.05
C GLN A 24 -9.00 -5.24 -12.63
N LEU A 25 -7.75 -5.16 -12.18
CA LEU A 25 -7.40 -4.46 -10.96
C LEU A 25 -7.15 -3.00 -11.26
N HIS A 26 -7.78 -2.13 -10.48
CA HIS A 26 -7.57 -0.69 -10.53
C HIS A 26 -6.62 -0.27 -9.41
N ALA A 27 -6.11 0.96 -9.50
CA ALA A 27 -5.40 1.56 -8.38
C ALA A 27 -6.32 1.59 -7.14
N PRO A 28 -5.77 1.40 -5.94
CA PRO A 28 -6.58 1.42 -4.73
C PRO A 28 -7.11 2.82 -4.45
N ASP A 29 -8.33 2.89 -3.94
CA ASP A 29 -8.89 4.13 -3.41
C ASP A 29 -8.49 4.34 -1.94
N ASP A 30 -8.80 5.53 -1.43
CA ASP A 30 -8.42 5.94 -0.08
C ASP A 30 -9.13 5.07 1.00
N ALA A 31 -10.32 4.53 0.69
CA ALA A 31 -11.06 3.65 1.59
C ALA A 31 -10.37 2.27 1.71
N LEU A 32 -9.97 1.70 0.59
CA LEU A 32 -9.21 0.45 0.51
C LEU A 32 -7.84 0.61 1.17
N LEU A 33 -7.11 1.70 0.88
CA LEU A 33 -5.83 1.99 1.53
C LEU A 33 -5.98 2.13 3.04
N SER A 34 -7.04 2.80 3.52
CA SER A 34 -7.33 2.90 4.96
C SER A 34 -7.52 1.52 5.59
N ALA A 35 -8.33 0.65 4.96
CA ALA A 35 -8.56 -0.70 5.43
C ALA A 35 -7.27 -1.55 5.42
N VAL A 36 -6.45 -1.42 4.38
CA VAL A 36 -5.15 -2.09 4.29
C VAL A 36 -4.23 -1.62 5.42
N LEU A 37 -4.08 -0.31 5.65
CA LEU A 37 -3.23 0.19 6.74
C LEU A 37 -3.69 -0.31 8.11
N ILE A 38 -5.01 -0.28 8.38
CA ILE A 38 -5.58 -0.83 9.61
C ILE A 38 -5.19 -2.31 9.76
N LYS A 39 -5.37 -3.11 8.70
CA LYS A 39 -5.01 -4.52 8.69
C LYS A 39 -3.52 -4.72 8.92
N LEU A 40 -2.65 -3.95 8.27
CA LEU A 40 -1.20 -4.08 8.39
C LEU A 40 -0.68 -3.76 9.80
N PHE A 41 -1.25 -2.74 10.46
CA PHE A 41 -0.93 -2.47 11.87
C PHE A 41 -1.49 -3.57 12.79
N ALA A 42 -2.71 -4.04 12.54
CA ALA A 42 -3.34 -5.10 13.32
C ALA A 42 -2.58 -6.44 13.24
N ASP A 43 -2.10 -6.83 12.05
CA ASP A 43 -1.28 -8.03 11.85
C ASP A 43 0.02 -7.98 12.67
N ARG A 44 0.56 -6.77 12.88
CA ARG A 44 1.74 -6.52 13.72
C ARG A 44 1.39 -6.29 15.19
N GLN A 45 0.10 -6.38 15.55
CA GLN A 45 -0.44 -6.10 16.88
C GLN A 45 -0.13 -4.69 17.40
N ILE A 46 -0.01 -3.72 16.50
CA ILE A 46 0.29 -2.32 16.82
C ILE A 46 -1.02 -1.55 16.93
N ALA A 47 -1.32 -1.05 18.13
CA ALA A 47 -2.41 -0.10 18.32
C ALA A 47 -1.99 1.29 17.82
N VAL A 48 -2.78 1.89 16.94
CA VAL A 48 -2.53 3.22 16.37
C VAL A 48 -3.65 4.19 16.73
N PRO A 49 -3.36 5.50 16.90
CA PRO A 49 -4.39 6.47 17.20
C PRO A 49 -5.33 6.68 15.99
N PRO A 50 -6.63 6.97 16.20
CA PRO A 50 -7.62 7.05 15.11
C PRO A 50 -7.28 8.06 14.01
N ASN A 51 -6.53 9.11 14.34
CA ASN A 51 -6.13 10.16 13.41
C ASN A 51 -4.90 9.81 12.56
N LEU A 52 -4.22 8.68 12.83
CA LEU A 52 -3.03 8.30 12.08
C LEU A 52 -3.38 7.81 10.67
N ILE A 53 -4.35 6.92 10.53
CA ILE A 53 -4.68 6.31 9.24
C ILE A 53 -5.05 7.38 8.19
N PRO A 54 -5.98 8.34 8.47
CA PRO A 54 -6.28 9.39 7.50
C PRO A 54 -5.08 10.27 7.16
N TYR A 55 -4.20 10.51 8.14
CA TYR A 55 -2.98 11.29 7.91
C TYR A 55 -2.00 10.58 6.98
N LEU A 56 -1.81 9.27 7.15
CA LEU A 56 -0.93 8.47 6.28
C LEU A 56 -1.48 8.40 4.86
N VAL A 57 -2.77 8.10 4.69
CA VAL A 57 -3.42 7.97 3.38
C VAL A 57 -3.28 9.26 2.55
N GLN A 58 -3.35 10.43 3.20
CA GLN A 58 -3.22 11.72 2.51
C GLN A 58 -1.79 12.04 2.05
N ARG A 59 -0.77 11.35 2.57
CA ARG A 59 0.65 11.69 2.36
C ARG A 59 1.49 10.56 1.77
N MET A 60 0.94 9.36 1.66
CA MET A 60 1.59 8.23 1.00
C MET A 60 1.24 8.18 -0.48
N ASP A 61 2.09 7.53 -1.27
CA ASP A 61 1.74 7.13 -2.63
C ASP A 61 0.57 6.14 -2.61
N ARG A 62 -0.36 6.28 -3.55
CA ARG A 62 -1.55 5.42 -3.66
C ARG A 62 -1.23 4.02 -4.21
N SER A 63 -0.45 3.25 -3.46
CA SER A 63 -0.08 1.87 -3.79
C SER A 63 -0.03 0.98 -2.55
N PHE A 64 -0.27 -0.32 -2.74
CA PHE A 64 -0.13 -1.30 -1.65
C PHE A 64 1.32 -1.46 -1.18
N ALA A 65 2.29 -1.33 -2.09
CA ALA A 65 3.71 -1.39 -1.74
C ALA A 65 4.07 -0.26 -0.77
N ALA A 66 3.66 0.98 -1.07
CA ALA A 66 3.87 2.12 -0.20
C ALA A 66 3.19 1.93 1.18
N ALA A 67 2.00 1.33 1.26
CA ALA A 67 1.37 1.02 2.55
C ALA A 67 2.22 0.04 3.37
N HIS A 68 2.72 -1.02 2.74
CA HIS A 68 3.56 -2.02 3.38
C HIS A 68 4.87 -1.41 3.92
N ASP A 69 5.57 -0.65 3.08
CA ASP A 69 6.86 -0.03 3.42
C ASP A 69 6.71 1.01 4.52
N LEU A 70 5.65 1.82 4.45
CA LEU A 70 5.36 2.84 5.45
C LEU A 70 5.10 2.23 6.83
N VAL A 71 4.27 1.18 6.90
CA VAL A 71 3.98 0.48 8.16
C VAL A 71 5.24 -0.21 8.71
N ALA A 72 6.02 -0.87 7.85
CA ALA A 72 7.27 -1.51 8.25
C ALA A 72 8.29 -0.50 8.81
N THR A 73 8.39 0.67 8.18
CA THR A 73 9.29 1.75 8.60
C THR A 73 8.85 2.34 9.93
N LEU A 74 7.55 2.62 10.11
CA LEU A 74 7.00 3.13 11.37
C LEU A 74 7.22 2.16 12.52
N ASP A 75 6.95 0.88 12.31
CA ASP A 75 7.16 -0.19 13.28
C ASP A 75 8.63 -0.29 13.71
N ALA A 76 9.55 -0.36 12.73
CA ALA A 76 10.97 -0.41 13.00
C ALA A 76 11.47 0.80 13.82
N HIS A 77 11.05 2.02 13.45
CA HIS A 77 11.43 3.23 14.18
C HIS A 77 10.81 3.30 15.58
N ALA A 78 9.56 2.88 15.74
CA ALA A 78 8.89 2.80 17.03
C ALA A 78 9.63 1.83 17.97
N LEU A 79 9.99 0.64 17.46
CA LEU A 79 10.72 -0.36 18.21
C LEU A 79 12.12 0.11 18.60
N GLN A 80 12.87 0.70 17.67
CA GLN A 80 14.22 1.24 17.94
C GLN A 80 14.21 2.33 19.03
N ARG A 81 13.18 3.18 19.05
CA ARG A 81 13.06 4.28 20.02
C ARG A 81 12.33 3.87 21.31
N GLY A 82 11.78 2.66 21.38
CA GLY A 82 10.95 2.21 22.50
C GLY A 82 9.71 3.08 22.71
N ARG A 83 9.13 3.63 21.63
CA ARG A 83 7.96 4.53 21.70
C ARG A 83 6.84 4.01 20.79
N PRO A 84 5.57 4.24 21.15
CA PRO A 84 4.44 3.80 20.33
C PRO A 84 4.42 4.51 18.97
N VAL A 85 3.79 3.86 17.99
CA VAL A 85 3.50 4.47 16.68
C VAL A 85 2.46 5.58 16.87
N THR A 86 2.82 6.81 16.48
CA THR A 86 1.96 8.00 16.64
C THR A 86 1.99 8.85 15.38
N ARG A 87 1.04 9.78 15.26
CA ARG A 87 1.05 10.80 14.20
C ARG A 87 2.33 11.64 14.21
N ALA A 88 2.87 11.94 15.39
CA ALA A 88 4.12 12.70 15.50
C ALA A 88 5.31 11.93 14.92
N LEU A 89 5.44 10.64 15.26
CA LEU A 89 6.47 9.77 14.68
C LEU A 89 6.32 9.68 13.15
N ALA A 90 5.09 9.56 12.67
CA ALA A 90 4.83 9.53 11.23
C ALA A 90 5.17 10.84 10.52
N ALA A 91 4.88 11.98 11.14
CA ALA A 91 5.26 13.29 10.61
C ALA A 91 6.78 13.41 10.51
N GLU A 92 7.52 13.03 11.55
CA GLU A 92 8.98 13.01 11.50
C GLU A 92 9.48 12.21 10.29
N LEU A 93 9.01 10.97 10.10
CA LEU A 93 9.49 10.11 9.00
C LEU A 93 9.08 10.59 7.61
N LEU A 94 7.84 11.05 7.46
CA LEU A 94 7.33 11.52 6.16
C LEU A 94 7.92 12.87 5.76
N ASP A 95 8.22 13.74 6.72
CA ASP A 95 8.86 15.03 6.45
C ASP A 95 10.36 14.86 6.10
N PHE A 96 11.01 13.79 6.58
CA PHE A 96 12.38 13.41 6.14
C PHE A 96 12.42 12.70 4.79
N ALA A 97 11.35 11.98 4.42
CA ALA A 97 11.25 11.26 3.14
C ALA A 97 10.90 12.17 1.95
N ALA A 98 10.71 13.47 2.16
CA ALA A 98 10.55 14.44 1.09
C ALA A 98 11.91 15.05 0.67
N PRO A 99 12.54 14.50 -0.38
CA PRO A 99 13.25 15.31 -1.36
C PRO A 99 12.71 15.07 -2.78
N GLU A 100 12.44 16.20 -3.48
CA GLU A 100 12.05 16.39 -4.90
C GLU A 100 10.77 15.73 -5.45
#